data_AF-A0A6M2C7S5-F1
#
_entry.id   AF-A0A6M2C7S5-F1
#
_cell.length_a   1.000
_cell.length_b   1.000
_cell.length_c   1.000
_cell.angle_alpha   90.00
_cell.angle_beta   90.00
_cell.angle_gamma   90.00
#
_symmetry.space_group_name_H-M   'P 1'
#
loop_
_entity.id
_entity.type
_entity.pdbx_description
1 polymer ?
#
loop_
_entity_poly.entity_id
_entity_poly.type
_entity_poly.pdbx_seq_one_letter_code
_entity_poly.pdbx_strand_id
1 'polypeptide(L)'
;MEKFENPIEPKILEQFLEVGKTITEAFKRFYELSNDGLLKLANYGWYVDADISLGYINGLLEKAINKDQKYLDDFFSQYYETYMEEKSSVISKKQDNRSKIIEEAVYCHQVGMYYASTTLFLTQADGICRGLLFQNRKNKNALKKYISENKGGSFFSILMIAIENTNTIDSFYSKVNQSDNQLNRHGVMHGLETDFGSEINSLKAFSILAFVSDFIDRF
;
A
#
# COMPACT_ATOMS: atom_id res chain seq x y z
N MET A 1 26.65 49.75 -11.30
CA MET A 1 26.09 48.43 -11.66
C MET A 1 26.60 47.46 -10.61
N GLU A 2 25.87 47.31 -9.50
CA GLU A 2 26.25 46.38 -8.43
C GLU A 2 26.15 44.95 -8.96
N LYS A 3 27.27 44.23 -8.91
CA LYS A 3 27.30 42.80 -9.15
C LYS A 3 26.64 42.14 -7.94
N PHE A 4 25.48 41.52 -8.15
CA PHE A 4 24.93 40.59 -7.17
C PHE A 4 25.94 39.44 -7.01
N GLU A 5 26.67 39.44 -5.90
CA GLU A 5 27.43 38.26 -5.47
C GLU A 5 26.42 37.18 -5.05
N ASN A 6 26.56 36.01 -5.64
CA ASN A 6 25.72 34.85 -5.36
C ASN A 6 25.90 34.45 -3.88
N PRO A 7 24.88 34.58 -3.02
CA PRO A 7 25.06 34.47 -1.56
C PRO A 7 25.07 33.02 -1.06
N ILE A 8 25.11 32.03 -1.95
CA ILE A 8 25.09 30.62 -1.55
C ILE A 8 26.51 30.20 -1.22
N GLU A 9 26.79 30.04 0.08
CA GLU A 9 28.06 29.50 0.57
C GLU A 9 28.36 28.15 -0.12
N PRO A 10 29.60 27.89 -0.57
CA PRO A 10 29.98 26.66 -1.26
C PRO A 10 29.58 25.38 -0.51
N LYS A 11 29.60 25.42 0.83
CA LYS A 11 29.20 24.30 1.71
C LYS A 11 27.71 23.97 1.61
N ILE A 12 26.86 24.98 1.45
CA ILE A 12 25.42 24.79 1.24
C ILE A 12 25.18 24.14 -0.13
N LEU A 13 25.90 24.58 -1.16
CA LEU A 13 25.84 23.99 -2.50
C LEU A 13 26.30 22.53 -2.52
N GLU A 14 27.39 22.20 -1.81
CA GLU A 14 27.88 20.82 -1.66
C GLU A 14 26.85 19.92 -0.96
N GLN A 15 26.24 20.39 0.14
CA GLN A 15 25.18 19.66 0.84
C GLN A 15 23.96 19.42 -0.07
N PHE A 16 23.54 20.41 -0.85
CA PHE A 16 22.46 20.24 -1.82
C PHE A 16 22.81 19.22 -2.92
N LEU A 17 24.05 19.22 -3.40
CA LEU A 17 24.52 18.25 -4.40
C LEU A 17 24.59 16.83 -3.83
N GLU A 18 25.04 16.66 -2.58
CA GLU A 18 25.05 15.36 -1.90
C GLU A 18 23.63 14.82 -1.70
N VAL A 19 22.71 15.64 -1.19
CA VAL A 19 21.29 15.27 -1.05
C VAL A 19 20.69 14.89 -2.40
N GLY A 20 20.98 15.64 -3.46
CA GLY A 20 20.52 15.33 -4.82
C GLY A 20 21.02 13.98 -5.34
N LYS A 21 22.28 13.61 -5.05
CA LYS A 21 22.83 12.30 -5.38
C LYS A 21 22.13 11.18 -4.61
N THR A 22 21.96 11.34 -3.30
CA THR A 22 21.27 10.34 -2.45
C THR A 22 19.83 10.10 -2.91
N ILE A 23 19.11 11.16 -3.26
CA ILE A 23 17.74 11.03 -3.81
C ILE A 23 17.77 10.26 -5.13
N THR A 24 18.67 10.62 -6.05
CA THR A 24 18.79 9.96 -7.36
C THR A 24 19.11 8.46 -7.22
N GLU A 25 20.00 8.11 -6.31
CA GLU A 25 20.34 6.71 -6.00
C GLU A 25 19.16 5.95 -5.39
N ALA A 26 18.40 6.58 -4.48
CA ALA A 26 17.20 5.97 -3.90
C ALA A 26 16.14 5.68 -4.97
N PHE A 27 15.91 6.60 -5.90
CA PHE A 27 15.03 6.36 -7.05
C PHE A 27 15.55 5.26 -7.95
N LYS A 28 16.83 5.28 -8.32
CA LYS A 28 17.43 4.24 -9.16
C LYS A 28 17.23 2.85 -8.57
N ARG A 29 17.57 2.67 -7.28
CA ARG A 29 17.37 1.40 -6.57
C ARG A 29 15.89 1.01 -6.50
N PHE A 30 15.01 1.97 -6.26
CA PHE A 30 13.57 1.70 -6.28
C PHE A 30 13.15 1.13 -7.62
N TYR A 31 13.47 1.79 -8.73
CA TYR A 31 13.15 1.32 -10.08
C TYR A 31 13.68 -0.11 -10.35
N GLU A 32 14.90 -0.42 -9.90
CA GLU A 32 15.52 -1.75 -10.04
C GLU A 32 14.78 -2.83 -9.23
N LEU A 33 14.32 -2.50 -8.03
CA LEU A 33 13.70 -3.46 -7.09
C LEU A 33 12.18 -3.58 -7.26
N SER A 34 11.53 -2.58 -7.84
CA SER A 34 10.08 -2.37 -7.77
C SER A 34 9.27 -3.54 -8.29
N ASN A 35 9.61 -4.07 -9.48
CA ASN A 35 8.83 -5.14 -10.12
C ASN A 35 8.70 -6.37 -9.20
N ASP A 36 9.83 -6.92 -8.77
CA ASP A 36 9.83 -8.14 -7.96
C ASP A 36 9.47 -7.87 -6.50
N GLY A 37 9.96 -6.76 -5.94
CA GLY A 37 9.76 -6.41 -4.55
C GLY A 37 8.30 -6.08 -4.23
N LEU A 38 7.64 -5.23 -5.03
CA LEU A 38 6.25 -4.85 -4.79
C LEU A 38 5.31 -6.03 -5.00
N LEU A 39 5.59 -6.87 -6.02
CA LEU A 39 4.83 -8.09 -6.25
C LEU A 39 4.94 -9.05 -5.06
N LYS A 40 6.15 -9.24 -4.51
CA LYS A 40 6.36 -10.11 -3.34
C LYS A 40 5.72 -9.55 -2.08
N LEU A 41 5.83 -8.24 -1.81
CA LEU A 41 5.12 -7.60 -0.71
C LEU A 41 3.61 -7.85 -0.81
N ALA A 42 3.04 -7.64 -1.99
CA ALA A 42 1.63 -7.81 -2.21
C ALA A 42 1.18 -9.29 -2.11
N ASN A 43 2.03 -10.25 -2.50
CA ASN A 43 1.81 -11.69 -2.24
C ASN A 43 1.84 -12.05 -0.75
N TYR A 44 2.61 -11.33 0.06
CA TYR A 44 2.55 -11.44 1.52
C TYR A 44 1.37 -10.67 2.14
N GLY A 45 0.66 -9.88 1.33
CA GLY A 45 -0.51 -9.11 1.72
C GLY A 45 -0.22 -7.70 2.21
N TRP A 46 1.03 -7.25 2.11
CA TRP A 46 1.47 -5.92 2.55
C TRP A 46 1.53 -4.93 1.39
N TYR A 47 1.19 -3.68 1.71
CA TYR A 47 1.23 -2.55 0.79
C TYR A 47 1.95 -1.40 1.50
N VAL A 48 2.66 -0.56 0.75
CA VAL A 48 3.37 0.61 1.26
C VAL A 48 2.53 1.86 1.03
N ASP A 49 2.38 2.72 2.02
CA ASP A 49 1.71 4.02 1.85
C ASP A 49 2.71 5.15 1.61
N ALA A 50 2.21 6.37 1.36
CA ALA A 50 3.02 7.50 0.93
C ALA A 50 3.95 8.06 2.03
N ASP A 51 3.74 7.70 3.30
CA ASP A 51 4.51 8.23 4.43
C ASP A 51 5.83 7.45 4.63
N ILE A 52 5.96 6.25 4.07
CA ILE A 52 7.20 5.47 4.12
C ILE A 52 8.20 6.07 3.11
N SER A 53 9.33 6.59 3.60
CA SER A 53 10.33 7.17 2.71
C SER A 53 10.92 6.14 1.73
N LEU A 54 11.30 6.61 0.54
CA LEU A 54 11.81 5.76 -0.54
C LEU A 54 13.05 4.94 -0.14
N GLY A 55 13.92 5.49 0.70
CA GLY A 55 15.10 4.77 1.22
C GLY A 55 14.72 3.55 2.05
N TYR A 56 13.70 3.69 2.91
CA TYR A 56 13.16 2.56 3.68
C TYR A 56 12.40 1.57 2.78
N ILE A 57 11.63 2.06 1.81
CA ILE A 57 10.94 1.20 0.83
C ILE A 57 11.96 0.28 0.13
N ASN A 58 13.10 0.78 -0.33
CA ASN A 58 14.13 -0.05 -0.95
C ASN A 58 14.57 -1.23 -0.06
N GLY A 59 14.79 -0.97 1.24
CA GLY A 59 15.11 -2.02 2.20
C GLY A 59 13.99 -3.05 2.37
N LEU A 60 12.73 -2.60 2.39
CA LEU A 60 11.56 -3.49 2.46
C LEU A 60 11.42 -4.35 1.19
N LEU A 61 11.68 -3.77 0.02
CA LEU A 61 11.65 -4.50 -1.25
C LEU A 61 12.76 -5.56 -1.30
N GLU A 62 13.97 -5.25 -0.84
CA GLU A 62 15.06 -6.23 -0.72
C GLU A 62 14.68 -7.38 0.22
N LYS A 63 14.09 -7.06 1.39
CA LYS A 63 13.60 -8.06 2.34
C LYS A 63 12.51 -8.96 1.73
N ALA A 64 11.59 -8.37 0.96
CA ALA A 64 10.59 -9.13 0.21
C ALA A 64 11.25 -10.04 -0.82
N ILE A 65 12.21 -9.53 -1.60
CA ILE A 65 12.94 -10.30 -2.61
C ILE A 65 13.66 -11.50 -1.96
N ASN A 66 14.24 -11.30 -0.79
CA ASN A 66 14.94 -12.31 -0.02
C ASN A 66 14.02 -13.23 0.81
N LYS A 67 12.69 -13.08 0.68
CA LYS A 67 11.66 -13.89 1.35
C LYS A 67 11.73 -13.83 2.89
N ASP A 68 12.17 -12.71 3.45
CA ASP A 68 12.21 -12.48 4.89
C ASP A 68 10.82 -12.07 5.41
N GLN A 69 9.85 -12.98 5.27
CA GLN A 69 8.44 -12.70 5.56
C GLN A 69 8.23 -12.32 7.02
N LYS A 70 8.93 -12.98 7.96
CA LYS A 70 8.81 -12.68 9.39
C LYS A 70 9.19 -11.22 9.67
N TYR A 71 10.32 -10.75 9.13
CA TYR A 71 10.71 -9.35 9.29
C TYR A 71 9.66 -8.38 8.74
N LEU A 72 9.09 -8.71 7.57
CA LEU A 72 8.06 -7.88 6.95
C LEU A 72 6.77 -7.86 7.77
N ASP A 73 6.30 -9.02 8.24
CA ASP A 73 5.13 -9.13 9.10
C ASP A 73 5.33 -8.34 10.41
N ASP A 74 6.50 -8.46 11.06
CA ASP A 74 6.83 -7.71 12.27
C ASP A 74 6.87 -6.18 12.01
N PHE A 75 7.58 -5.76 10.95
CA PHE A 75 7.73 -4.35 10.59
C PHE A 75 6.39 -3.69 10.26
N PHE A 76 5.63 -4.28 9.34
CA PHE A 76 4.38 -3.68 8.89
C PHE A 76 3.31 -3.74 9.97
N SER A 77 3.28 -4.79 10.79
CA SER A 77 2.33 -4.84 11.91
C SER A 77 2.61 -3.70 12.88
N GLN A 78 3.87 -3.53 13.32
CA GLN A 78 4.25 -2.43 14.21
C GLN A 78 3.95 -1.06 13.58
N TYR A 79 4.31 -0.88 12.31
CA TYR A 79 4.09 0.39 11.60
C TYR A 79 2.61 0.73 11.51
N TYR A 80 1.78 -0.18 10.99
CA TYR A 80 0.36 0.10 10.80
C TYR A 80 -0.41 0.21 12.11
N GLU A 81 -0.02 -0.55 13.14
CA GLU A 81 -0.59 -0.39 14.48
C GLU A 81 -0.30 1.00 15.05
N THR A 82 0.95 1.45 14.96
CA THR A 82 1.39 2.75 15.50
C THR A 82 0.68 3.91 14.83
N TYR A 83 0.48 3.84 13.51
CA TYR A 83 -0.04 4.96 12.71
C TYR A 83 -1.51 4.79 12.31
N MET A 84 -2.25 3.81 12.84
CA MET A 84 -3.63 3.52 12.43
C MET A 84 -4.57 4.71 12.63
N GLU A 85 -4.54 5.34 13.81
CA GLU A 85 -5.41 6.48 14.14
C GLU A 85 -5.12 7.71 13.27
N GLU A 86 -3.84 8.03 13.08
CA GLU A 86 -3.42 9.14 12.23
C GLU A 86 -3.88 8.92 10.78
N LYS A 87 -3.56 7.75 10.21
CA LYS A 87 -3.90 7.42 8.83
C LYS A 87 -5.41 7.36 8.63
N SER A 88 -6.16 6.75 9.54
CA SER A 88 -7.63 6.70 9.45
C SER A 88 -8.26 8.10 9.53
N SER A 89 -7.68 9.03 10.32
CA SER A 89 -8.10 10.43 10.33
C SER A 89 -7.87 11.11 8.98
N VAL A 90 -6.70 10.88 8.36
CA VAL A 90 -6.39 11.42 7.03
C VAL A 90 -7.34 10.85 5.97
N ILE A 91 -7.57 9.54 5.95
CA ILE A 91 -8.47 8.88 5.01
C ILE A 91 -9.91 9.41 5.19
N SER A 92 -10.38 9.54 6.43
CA SER A 92 -11.73 10.04 6.73
C SER A 92 -11.94 11.48 6.28
N LYS A 93 -10.91 12.34 6.41
CA LYS A 93 -10.96 13.72 5.90
C LYS A 93 -11.00 13.78 4.37
N LYS A 94 -10.30 12.87 3.69
CA LYS A 94 -10.33 12.76 2.21
C LYS A 94 -11.67 12.18 1.73
N GLN A 95 -12.26 11.27 2.50
CA GLN A 95 -13.44 10.46 2.16
C GLN A 95 -14.60 10.72 3.13
N ASP A 96 -15.14 11.94 3.15
CA ASP A 96 -16.14 12.36 4.16
C ASP A 96 -17.34 11.39 4.27
N ASN A 97 -17.80 10.86 3.13
CA ASN A 97 -18.91 9.89 3.07
C ASN A 97 -18.57 8.48 3.59
N ARG A 98 -17.30 8.15 3.82
CA ARG A 98 -16.83 6.85 4.34
C ARG A 98 -16.31 6.93 5.78
N SER A 99 -16.13 8.14 6.32
CA SER A 99 -15.57 8.43 7.64
C SER A 99 -16.09 7.49 8.74
N LYS A 100 -17.41 7.42 8.93
CA LYS A 100 -18.04 6.56 9.94
C LYS A 100 -17.71 5.08 9.78
N ILE A 101 -17.64 4.57 8.54
CA ILE A 101 -17.33 3.17 8.27
C ILE A 101 -15.86 2.89 8.62
N ILE A 102 -14.97 3.83 8.33
CA ILE A 102 -13.54 3.72 8.67
C ILE A 102 -13.35 3.77 10.19
N GLU A 103 -14.03 4.67 10.88
CA GLU A 103 -14.03 4.75 12.35
C GLU A 103 -14.49 3.43 12.98
N GLU A 104 -15.59 2.85 12.49
CA GLU A 104 -16.06 1.53 12.93
C GLU A 104 -15.03 0.43 12.65
N ALA A 105 -14.38 0.45 11.49
CA ALA A 105 -13.37 -0.54 11.12
C ALA A 105 -12.14 -0.50 12.07
N VAL A 106 -11.68 0.70 12.40
CA VAL A 106 -10.58 0.92 13.36
C VAL A 106 -11.01 0.47 14.76
N TYR A 107 -12.19 0.85 15.22
CA TYR A 107 -12.72 0.40 16.51
C TYR A 107 -12.78 -1.13 16.58
N CYS A 108 -13.30 -1.79 15.55
CA CYS A 108 -13.33 -3.25 15.48
C CYS A 108 -11.93 -3.86 15.57
N HIS A 109 -10.91 -3.24 14.95
CA HIS A 109 -9.54 -3.71 15.06
C HIS A 109 -9.03 -3.62 16.50
N GLN A 110 -9.17 -2.43 17.12
CA GLN A 110 -8.69 -2.14 18.47
C GLN A 110 -9.30 -3.05 19.54
N VAL A 111 -10.56 -3.48 19.35
CA VAL A 111 -11.25 -4.38 20.29
C VAL A 111 -11.16 -5.87 19.89
N GLY A 112 -10.32 -6.21 18.92
CA GLY A 112 -10.06 -7.60 18.52
C GLY A 112 -11.15 -8.26 17.66
N MET A 113 -12.09 -7.48 17.11
CA MET A 113 -13.12 -7.96 16.18
C MET A 113 -12.57 -8.08 14.76
N TYR A 114 -11.53 -8.90 14.59
CA TYR A 114 -10.72 -8.93 13.38
C TYR A 114 -11.47 -9.38 12.12
N TYR A 115 -12.50 -10.22 12.23
CA TYR A 115 -13.36 -10.54 11.10
C TYR A 115 -14.05 -9.28 10.57
N ALA A 116 -14.64 -8.48 11.46
CA ALA A 116 -15.34 -7.26 11.09
C ALA A 116 -14.40 -6.19 10.54
N SER A 117 -13.28 -5.91 11.23
CA SER A 117 -12.32 -4.90 10.77
C SER A 117 -11.72 -5.27 9.41
N THR A 118 -11.33 -6.54 9.22
CA THR A 118 -10.81 -7.03 7.93
C THR A 118 -11.82 -6.82 6.81
N THR A 119 -13.07 -7.23 7.00
CA THR A 119 -14.13 -7.03 6.00
C THR A 119 -14.37 -5.55 5.71
N LEU A 120 -14.47 -4.71 6.74
CA LEU A 120 -14.70 -3.27 6.57
C LEU A 120 -13.54 -2.62 5.82
N PHE A 121 -12.29 -2.88 6.19
CA PHE A 121 -11.12 -2.35 5.48
C PHE A 121 -11.08 -2.78 4.01
N LEU A 122 -11.32 -4.06 3.72
CA LEU A 122 -11.35 -4.56 2.34
C LEU A 122 -12.49 -3.94 1.53
N THR A 123 -13.70 -3.86 2.07
CA THR A 123 -14.85 -3.24 1.37
C THR A 123 -14.61 -1.77 1.08
N GLN A 124 -13.99 -1.02 2.00
CA GLN A 124 -13.67 0.38 1.76
C GLN A 124 -12.55 0.56 0.75
N ALA A 125 -11.52 -0.30 0.78
CA ALA A 125 -10.45 -0.26 -0.21
C ALA A 125 -11.00 -0.55 -1.62
N ASP A 126 -11.85 -1.55 -1.78
CA ASP A 126 -12.51 -1.85 -3.05
C ASP A 126 -13.46 -0.72 -3.47
N GLY A 127 -14.20 -0.14 -2.52
CA GLY A 127 -15.09 0.99 -2.74
C GLY A 127 -14.39 2.23 -3.27
N ILE A 128 -13.20 2.59 -2.75
CA ILE A 128 -12.36 3.68 -3.28
C ILE A 128 -11.97 3.39 -4.73
N CYS A 129 -11.71 2.12 -5.05
CA CYS A 129 -11.46 1.64 -6.40
C CYS A 129 -12.75 1.40 -7.23
N ARG A 130 -13.91 1.94 -6.84
CA ARG A 130 -15.23 1.75 -7.49
C ARG A 130 -15.66 0.28 -7.66
N GLY A 131 -15.27 -0.57 -6.72
CA GLY A 131 -15.57 -2.00 -6.75
C GLY A 131 -14.74 -2.78 -7.77
N LEU A 132 -13.64 -2.21 -8.27
CA LEU A 132 -12.81 -2.78 -9.33
C LEU A 132 -11.53 -3.45 -8.79
N LEU A 133 -11.22 -3.32 -7.50
CA LEU A 133 -9.96 -3.79 -6.91
C LEU A 133 -9.88 -5.31 -6.93
N PHE A 134 -10.97 -5.97 -6.51
CA PHE A 134 -11.03 -7.43 -6.39
C PHE A 134 -11.75 -8.12 -7.57
N GLN A 135 -11.87 -7.43 -8.71
CA GLN A 135 -12.46 -8.01 -9.92
C GLN A 135 -11.47 -8.85 -10.73
N ASN A 136 -12.01 -9.77 -11.52
CA ASN A 136 -11.23 -10.65 -12.40
C ASN A 136 -10.38 -9.87 -13.42
N ARG A 137 -9.30 -10.51 -13.89
CA ARG A 137 -8.29 -9.95 -14.82
C ARG A 137 -8.86 -9.20 -16.05
N LYS A 138 -10.00 -9.64 -16.61
CA LYS A 138 -10.65 -8.95 -17.74
C LYS A 138 -11.16 -7.55 -17.38
N ASN A 139 -11.53 -7.33 -16.12
CA ASN A 139 -12.06 -6.06 -15.62
C ASN A 139 -10.99 -5.18 -14.96
N LYS A 140 -9.79 -5.72 -14.64
CA LYS A 140 -8.65 -4.89 -14.18
C LYS A 140 -8.26 -3.80 -15.19
N ASN A 141 -8.62 -3.93 -16.48
CA ASN A 141 -8.47 -2.86 -17.47
C ASN A 141 -9.31 -1.61 -17.14
N ALA A 142 -10.49 -1.78 -16.53
CA ALA A 142 -11.31 -0.67 -16.07
C ALA A 142 -10.67 0.04 -14.86
N LEU A 143 -10.06 -0.73 -13.95
CA LEU A 143 -9.27 -0.18 -12.85
C LEU A 143 -8.09 0.65 -13.39
N LYS A 144 -7.33 0.10 -14.35
CA LYS A 144 -6.24 0.83 -15.02
C LYS A 144 -6.72 2.14 -15.64
N LYS A 145 -7.84 2.11 -16.35
CA LYS A 145 -8.42 3.29 -16.98
C LYS A 145 -8.80 4.34 -15.94
N TYR A 146 -9.60 3.96 -14.94
CA TYR A 146 -10.01 4.83 -13.84
C TYR A 146 -8.79 5.47 -13.16
N ILE A 147 -7.78 4.67 -12.87
CA ILE A 147 -6.56 5.12 -12.22
C ILE A 147 -5.73 6.05 -13.12
N SER A 148 -5.59 5.74 -14.41
CA SER A 148 -4.86 6.59 -15.36
C SER A 148 -5.52 7.95 -15.58
N GLU A 149 -6.85 8.02 -15.43
CA GLU A 149 -7.64 9.25 -15.48
C GLU A 149 -7.42 10.13 -14.23
N ASN A 150 -7.04 9.54 -13.09
CA ASN A 150 -6.82 10.23 -11.80
C ASN A 150 -5.36 10.69 -11.53
N LYS A 151 -4.56 10.91 -12.59
CA LYS A 151 -3.25 11.61 -12.54
C LYS A 151 -2.23 11.11 -11.51
N GLY A 152 -1.96 9.81 -11.46
CA GLY A 152 -0.72 9.31 -10.86
C GLY A 152 0.45 9.41 -11.82
N GLY A 153 1.51 10.14 -11.47
CA GLY A 153 2.75 10.20 -12.27
C GLY A 153 3.45 8.83 -12.43
N SER A 154 4.59 8.81 -13.12
CA SER A 154 5.37 7.56 -13.38
C SER A 154 5.61 6.70 -12.14
N PHE A 155 5.92 7.32 -10.99
CA PHE A 155 6.08 6.63 -9.71
C PHE A 155 4.87 5.78 -9.30
N PHE A 156 3.66 6.33 -9.49
CA PHE A 156 2.44 5.64 -9.13
C PHE A 156 2.15 4.45 -10.06
N SER A 157 2.49 4.54 -11.35
CA SER A 157 2.36 3.41 -12.27
C SER A 157 3.22 2.19 -11.87
N ILE A 158 4.31 2.42 -11.14
CA ILE A 158 5.17 1.36 -10.60
C ILE A 158 4.51 0.74 -9.37
N LEU A 159 3.98 1.56 -8.46
CA LEU A 159 3.23 1.06 -7.31
C LEU A 159 2.02 0.20 -7.71
N MET A 160 1.42 0.48 -8.87
CA MET A 160 0.34 -0.32 -9.44
C MET A 160 0.71 -1.79 -9.71
N ILE A 161 2.00 -2.14 -9.81
CA ILE A 161 2.44 -3.54 -9.93
C ILE A 161 1.90 -4.39 -8.78
N ALA A 162 1.79 -3.82 -7.57
CA ALA A 162 1.25 -4.48 -6.38
C ALA A 162 -0.25 -4.80 -6.48
N ILE A 163 -1.00 -4.05 -7.29
CA ILE A 163 -2.46 -4.20 -7.45
C ILE A 163 -2.82 -4.91 -8.76
N GLU A 164 -2.06 -4.71 -9.83
CA GLU A 164 -2.44 -5.17 -11.17
C GLU A 164 -2.25 -6.67 -11.38
N ASN A 165 -1.17 -7.22 -10.80
CA ASN A 165 -0.90 -8.63 -10.92
C ASN A 165 -1.93 -9.42 -10.10
N THR A 166 -2.38 -10.55 -10.63
CA THR A 166 -3.16 -11.51 -9.84
C THR A 166 -2.21 -12.09 -8.81
N ASN A 167 -2.14 -11.47 -7.65
CA ASN A 167 -1.43 -12.03 -6.51
C ASN A 167 -2.20 -13.25 -6.02
N THR A 168 -1.54 -14.17 -5.33
CA THR A 168 -2.16 -15.36 -4.73
C THR A 168 -3.42 -15.00 -3.92
N ILE A 169 -3.38 -13.84 -3.28
CA ILE A 169 -4.42 -13.20 -2.47
C ILE A 169 -5.65 -12.70 -3.26
N ASP A 170 -5.49 -12.31 -4.52
CA ASP A 170 -6.58 -11.85 -5.40
C ASP A 170 -7.10 -12.98 -6.31
N SER A 171 -6.46 -14.15 -6.26
CA SER A 171 -6.79 -15.24 -7.16
C SER A 171 -8.03 -15.99 -6.67
N PHE A 172 -8.85 -16.42 -7.63
CA PHE A 172 -10.10 -17.12 -7.38
C PHE A 172 -9.88 -18.29 -6.41
N TYR A 173 -10.75 -18.43 -5.41
CA TYR A 173 -10.63 -19.39 -4.30
C TYR A 173 -10.30 -20.82 -4.77
N SER A 174 -10.81 -21.25 -5.93
CA SER A 174 -10.56 -22.58 -6.49
C SER A 174 -9.21 -22.79 -7.18
N LYS A 175 -8.33 -21.79 -7.26
CA LYS A 175 -7.03 -21.86 -7.95
C LYS A 175 -5.81 -21.72 -7.03
N VAL A 176 -6.03 -21.45 -5.75
CA VAL A 176 -4.97 -21.39 -4.74
C VAL A 176 -4.78 -22.80 -4.20
N ASN A 177 -3.61 -23.41 -4.45
CA ASN A 177 -3.14 -24.46 -3.57
C ASN A 177 -3.07 -23.85 -2.17
N GLN A 178 -3.76 -24.44 -1.19
CA GLN A 178 -3.87 -24.01 0.21
C GLN A 178 -2.53 -24.04 0.98
N SER A 179 -1.42 -23.70 0.33
CA SER A 179 -0.14 -23.53 0.98
C SER A 179 -0.01 -22.08 1.45
N ASP A 180 -0.03 -21.94 2.77
CA ASP A 180 0.46 -20.81 3.57
C ASP A 180 -0.49 -19.63 3.71
N ASN A 181 -1.30 -19.61 4.78
CA ASN A 181 -1.67 -18.45 5.64
C ASN A 181 -1.87 -17.05 5.00
N GLN A 182 -2.22 -16.97 3.71
CA GLN A 182 -2.34 -15.74 2.94
C GLN A 182 -3.81 -15.36 2.86
N LEU A 183 -4.16 -14.16 3.30
CA LEU A 183 -5.51 -13.60 3.26
C LEU A 183 -6.06 -13.61 1.82
N ASN A 184 -6.94 -14.53 1.45
CA ASN A 184 -7.60 -14.51 0.15
C ASN A 184 -8.71 -13.45 0.16
N ARG A 185 -8.40 -12.22 -0.31
CA ARG A 185 -9.32 -11.07 -0.25
C ARG A 185 -10.61 -11.33 -1.03
N HIS A 186 -10.51 -11.96 -2.20
CA HIS A 186 -11.68 -12.34 -2.99
C HIS A 186 -12.53 -13.40 -2.27
N GLY A 187 -11.89 -14.37 -1.62
CA GLY A 187 -12.53 -15.38 -0.78
C GLY A 187 -13.25 -14.77 0.42
N VAL A 188 -12.63 -13.81 1.11
CA VAL A 188 -13.25 -13.08 2.23
C VAL A 188 -14.48 -12.31 1.76
N MET A 189 -14.37 -11.54 0.67
CA MET A 189 -15.46 -10.73 0.14
C MET A 189 -16.65 -11.56 -0.36
N HIS A 190 -16.41 -12.81 -0.77
CA HIS A 190 -17.46 -13.75 -1.18
C HIS A 190 -17.88 -14.75 -0.08
N GLY A 191 -17.33 -14.63 1.14
CA GLY A 191 -17.63 -15.52 2.25
C GLY A 191 -17.16 -16.97 2.08
N LEU A 192 -16.20 -17.21 1.17
CA LEU A 192 -15.59 -18.52 0.94
C LEU A 192 -14.45 -18.78 1.93
N GLU A 193 -13.74 -17.72 2.32
CA GLU A 193 -12.70 -17.76 3.36
C GLU A 193 -13.35 -17.47 4.72
N THR A 194 -13.19 -18.36 5.69
CA THR A 194 -13.87 -18.27 6.99
C THR A 194 -12.91 -18.22 8.18
N ASP A 195 -11.61 -18.45 7.96
CA ASP A 195 -10.59 -18.44 9.01
C ASP A 195 -9.59 -17.28 8.83
N PHE A 196 -10.13 -16.08 8.57
CA PHE A 196 -9.31 -14.89 8.32
C PHE A 196 -9.22 -13.93 9.52
N GLY A 197 -9.92 -14.20 10.62
CA GLY A 197 -10.07 -13.28 11.75
C GLY A 197 -8.85 -13.18 12.65
N SER A 198 -7.78 -12.56 12.16
CA SER A 198 -6.55 -12.30 12.92
C SER A 198 -6.11 -10.84 12.82
N GLU A 199 -5.35 -10.40 13.82
CA GLU A 199 -4.77 -9.05 13.88
C GLU A 199 -3.96 -8.73 12.62
N ILE A 200 -3.07 -9.65 12.22
CA ILE A 200 -2.22 -9.49 11.04
C ILE A 200 -3.03 -9.36 9.75
N ASN A 201 -4.14 -10.11 9.60
CA ASN A 201 -4.99 -9.98 8.43
C ASN A 201 -5.75 -8.65 8.42
N SER A 202 -6.17 -8.19 9.59
CA SER A 202 -6.77 -6.86 9.72
C SER A 202 -5.77 -5.76 9.36
N LEU A 203 -4.49 -5.88 9.75
CA LEU A 203 -3.44 -4.92 9.41
C LEU A 203 -3.09 -4.97 7.91
N LYS A 204 -3.05 -6.17 7.30
CA LYS A 204 -2.89 -6.35 5.83
C LYS A 204 -4.08 -5.78 5.03
N ALA A 205 -5.28 -5.81 5.61
CA ALA A 205 -6.45 -5.16 5.04
C ALA A 205 -6.39 -3.63 5.23
N PHE A 206 -5.91 -3.15 6.37
CA PHE A 206 -5.69 -1.72 6.58
C PHE A 206 -4.60 -1.16 5.66
N SER A 207 -3.51 -1.89 5.43
CA SER A 207 -2.40 -1.43 4.57
C SER A 207 -2.84 -1.20 3.12
N ILE A 208 -3.73 -2.04 2.58
CA ILE A 208 -4.25 -1.82 1.23
C ILE A 208 -5.20 -0.61 1.19
N LEU A 209 -5.98 -0.37 2.25
CA LEU A 209 -6.86 0.79 2.35
C LEU A 209 -6.04 2.09 2.38
N ALA A 210 -4.97 2.13 3.17
CA ALA A 210 -4.04 3.25 3.22
C ALA A 210 -3.39 3.49 1.84
N PHE A 211 -2.89 2.43 1.20
CA PHE A 211 -2.33 2.49 -0.15
C PHE A 211 -3.31 3.12 -1.15
N VAL A 212 -4.53 2.59 -1.26
CA VAL A 212 -5.47 3.09 -2.28
C VAL A 212 -5.91 4.53 -1.98
N SER A 213 -6.07 4.88 -0.70
CA SER A 213 -6.44 6.24 -0.31
C SER A 213 -5.34 7.28 -0.59
N ASP A 214 -4.07 6.90 -0.57
CA ASP A 214 -2.98 7.83 -0.84
C ASP A 214 -2.75 8.10 -2.32
N PHE A 215 -3.05 7.10 -3.13
CA PHE A 215 -2.57 7.09 -4.49
C PHE A 215 -3.66 7.12 -5.57
N ILE A 216 -4.91 6.77 -5.25
CA ILE A 216 -6.01 6.82 -6.21
C ILE A 216 -6.78 8.13 -6.09
N ASP A 217 -6.94 8.66 -4.87
CA ASP A 217 -7.77 9.84 -4.62
C ASP A 217 -6.92 11.09 -4.36
N ARG A 218 -6.19 11.50 -5.40
CA ARG A 218 -5.75 12.90 -5.53
C ARG A 218 -6.74 13.61 -6.45
N PHE A 219 -7.56 14.48 -5.86
CA PHE A 219 -8.51 15.46 -6.44
C PHE A 219 -9.96 15.03 -6.63
#